data_AF-A0A7V6IL31-F1
#
_entry.id   AF-A0A7V6IL31-F1
#
_cell.length_a   1.000
_cell.length_b   1.000
_cell.length_c   1.000
_cell.angle_alpha   90.00
_cell.angle_beta   90.00
_cell.angle_gamma   90.00
#
_symmetry.space_group_name_H-M   'P 1'
#
loop_
_entity.id
_entity.type
_entity.pdbx_description
1 polymer ?
#
loop_
_entity_poly.entity_id
_entity_poly.type
_entity_poly.pdbx_seq_one_letter_code
_entity_poly.pdbx_strand_id
1 'polypeptide(L)'
;MKKIVGIGNALVDVIVHVENEDIFQQFSLKKGGMEMIDEEKKRKIHNQIQHLKQTIASGGSTSNTIHGLARLGVKTGYIGKVSNDKMGDFFKKDLQNSQITPHLVFSPLDTGIATTFMTPDAERTFATYLGAASELTPKDIDESILQKYNYIHVEGYLIFNADLIEQVCYLAKKNNLIISMDMGSYNIMEDYRDFMMHLLKNYVNIIFGNEEEVRALTQIDEIKGLEKLAKTCDVAVVKLGKKGSIVKMNNQVYNIPPVGGDCIDANGLGDIYASGFLYGLIHDYSPEKSGWLASHLAYVLGNTVGAKLSDEQWVTVKKEIFA
;
A
#
# COMPACT_ATOMS: atom_id res chain seq x y z
N MET A 1 -1.22 -16.94 -17.44
CA MET A 1 -1.63 -16.36 -16.15
C MET A 1 -1.23 -14.90 -16.13
N LYS A 2 -2.17 -13.98 -15.81
CA LYS A 2 -1.89 -12.54 -15.80
C LYS A 2 -0.87 -12.22 -14.70
N LYS A 3 0.01 -11.24 -14.92
CA LYS A 3 1.05 -10.81 -13.97
C LYS A 3 0.81 -9.37 -13.54
N ILE A 4 1.30 -9.03 -12.35
CA ILE A 4 1.19 -7.67 -11.80
C ILE A 4 2.54 -7.16 -11.31
N VAL A 5 2.84 -5.89 -11.56
CA VAL A 5 3.99 -5.19 -10.99
C VAL A 5 3.49 -4.09 -10.06
N GLY A 6 4.10 -3.94 -8.89
CA GLY A 6 3.86 -2.78 -8.04
C GLY A 6 4.94 -1.71 -8.25
N ILE A 7 4.59 -0.45 -8.06
CA ILE A 7 5.55 0.65 -7.91
C ILE A 7 5.18 1.53 -6.73
N GLY A 8 6.15 1.79 -5.85
CA GLY A 8 5.93 2.61 -4.67
C GLY A 8 7.23 2.92 -3.94
N ASN A 9 7.10 3.56 -2.78
CA ASN A 9 8.21 3.85 -1.89
C ASN A 9 8.71 2.55 -1.26
N ALA A 10 9.98 2.20 -1.53
CA ALA A 10 10.62 1.03 -0.97
C ALA A 10 11.12 1.35 0.44
N LEU A 11 10.31 1.02 1.44
CA LEU A 11 10.56 1.35 2.85
C LEU A 11 10.82 0.10 3.67
N VAL A 12 11.68 0.24 4.67
CA VAL A 12 11.84 -0.75 5.74
C VAL A 12 11.16 -0.22 7.01
N ASP A 13 10.22 -1.00 7.53
CA ASP A 13 9.54 -0.69 8.78
C ASP A 13 10.42 -1.11 9.96
N VAL A 14 10.70 -0.16 10.85
CA VAL A 14 11.39 -0.39 12.12
C VAL A 14 10.37 -0.19 13.23
N ILE A 15 9.85 -1.30 13.74
CA ILE A 15 8.78 -1.30 14.74
C ILE A 15 9.41 -1.34 16.13
N VAL A 16 9.05 -0.39 16.96
CA VAL A 16 9.54 -0.24 18.34
C VAL A 16 8.35 -0.12 19.28
N HIS A 17 8.35 -0.93 20.34
CA HIS A 17 7.39 -0.79 21.42
C HIS A 17 7.87 0.30 22.38
N VAL A 18 6.98 1.25 22.70
CA VAL A 18 7.26 2.34 23.64
C VAL A 18 6.30 2.26 24.81
N GLU A 19 6.81 2.50 26.01
CA GLU A 19 6.01 2.40 27.25
C GLU A 19 5.16 3.64 27.51
N ASN A 20 5.60 4.79 27.01
CA ASN A 20 4.94 6.08 27.18
C ASN A 20 5.05 6.96 25.92
N GLU A 21 4.45 8.14 25.97
CA GLU A 21 4.34 9.08 24.85
C GLU A 21 5.46 10.15 24.83
N ASP A 22 6.47 10.06 25.70
CA ASP A 22 7.52 11.08 25.84
C ASP A 22 8.28 11.30 24.52
N ILE A 23 8.47 10.22 23.76
CA ILE A 23 9.14 10.24 22.45
C ILE A 23 8.36 11.08 21.42
N PHE A 24 7.04 11.16 21.55
CA PHE A 24 6.20 11.95 20.64
C PHE A 24 6.40 13.44 20.89
N GLN A 25 6.47 13.87 22.15
CA GLN A 25 6.76 15.26 22.48
C GLN A 25 8.19 15.63 22.07
N GLN A 26 9.16 14.77 22.38
CA GLN A 26 10.59 15.00 22.09
C GLN A 26 10.85 15.21 20.58
N PHE A 27 10.17 14.45 19.73
CA PHE A 27 10.35 14.53 18.28
C PHE A 27 9.19 15.24 17.56
N SER A 28 8.30 15.92 18.29
CA SER A 28 7.14 16.61 17.72
C SER A 28 6.32 15.72 16.77
N LEU A 29 6.09 14.47 17.18
CA LEU A 29 5.24 13.51 16.47
C LEU A 29 3.82 13.62 17.04
N LYS A 30 2.81 13.48 16.18
CA LYS A 30 1.41 13.38 16.61
C LYS A 30 1.04 11.91 16.73
N LYS A 31 0.54 11.51 17.89
CA LYS A 31 0.07 10.14 18.12
C LYS A 31 -0.96 9.74 17.05
N GLY A 32 -0.83 8.52 16.53
CA GLY A 32 -1.71 8.00 15.48
C GLY A 32 -1.41 8.53 14.07
N GLY A 33 -0.50 9.49 13.94
CA GLY A 33 -0.16 10.14 12.68
C GLY A 33 1.03 9.53 11.96
N MET A 34 1.21 9.96 10.70
CA MET A 34 2.43 9.79 9.92
C MET A 34 3.10 11.15 9.73
N GLU A 35 4.35 11.26 10.18
CA GLU A 35 5.16 12.46 10.01
C GLU A 35 6.33 12.16 9.06
N MET A 36 6.48 12.99 8.03
CA MET A 36 7.65 12.96 7.15
C MET A 36 8.84 13.60 7.88
N ILE A 37 9.95 12.91 7.95
CA ILE A 37 11.15 13.37 8.67
C ILE A 37 12.36 13.46 7.75
N ASP A 38 13.27 14.38 8.07
CA ASP A 38 14.56 14.50 7.40
C ASP A 38 15.62 13.53 7.97
N GLU A 39 16.80 13.53 7.36
CA GLU A 39 17.90 12.67 7.76
C GLU A 39 18.41 12.98 9.19
N GLU A 40 18.41 14.25 9.59
CA GLU A 40 18.86 14.66 10.92
C GLU A 40 17.93 14.11 12.01
N LYS A 41 16.62 14.30 11.84
CA LYS A 41 15.60 13.80 12.75
C LYS A 41 15.58 12.27 12.77
N LYS A 42 15.74 11.61 11.62
CA LYS A 42 15.93 10.15 11.53
C LYS A 42 17.10 9.69 12.39
N ARG A 43 18.27 10.33 12.26
CA ARG A 43 19.47 9.98 13.04
C ARG A 43 19.25 10.17 14.54
N LYS A 44 18.61 11.26 14.96
CA LYS A 44 18.28 11.50 16.38
C LYS A 44 17.34 10.44 16.93
N ILE A 45 16.27 10.11 16.19
CA ILE A 45 15.32 9.06 16.55
C ILE A 45 16.04 7.71 16.68
N HIS A 46 16.83 7.33 15.67
CA HIS A 46 17.58 6.06 15.67
C HIS A 46 18.50 5.94 16.89
N ASN A 47 19.27 7.00 17.19
CA ASN A 47 20.15 7.01 18.35
C ASN A 47 19.39 6.86 19.67
N GLN A 48 18.17 7.43 19.76
CA GLN A 48 17.33 7.31 20.94
C GLN A 48 16.78 5.90 21.11
N ILE A 49 16.40 5.20 20.04
CA ILE A 49 15.72 3.90 20.13
C ILE A 49 16.63 2.68 19.94
N GLN A 50 17.92 2.87 19.62
CA GLN A 50 18.85 1.76 19.33
C GLN A 50 18.98 0.72 20.46
N HIS A 51 18.68 1.12 21.70
CA HIS A 51 18.74 0.24 22.88
C HIS A 51 17.43 -0.51 23.14
N LEU A 52 16.33 -0.11 22.48
CA LEU A 52 15.04 -0.77 22.58
C LEU A 52 15.00 -1.98 21.67
N LYS A 53 14.14 -2.96 21.98
CA LYS A 53 13.89 -4.09 21.10
C LYS A 53 13.18 -3.61 19.83
N GLN A 54 13.75 -3.94 18.68
CA GLN A 54 13.22 -3.56 17.38
C GLN A 54 12.84 -4.80 16.58
N THR A 55 11.74 -4.70 15.85
CA THR A 55 11.37 -5.67 14.82
C THR A 55 11.48 -4.97 13.48
N ILE A 56 12.17 -5.61 12.52
CA ILE A 56 12.33 -5.07 11.17
C ILE A 56 11.47 -5.88 10.21
N ALA A 57 10.72 -5.19 9.37
CA ALA A 57 9.95 -5.78 8.29
C ALA A 57 10.09 -4.92 7.03
N SER A 58 9.94 -5.51 5.85
CA SER A 58 9.79 -4.72 4.63
C SER A 58 8.39 -4.11 4.63
N GLY A 59 8.34 -2.79 4.48
CA GLY A 59 7.10 -2.01 4.50
C GLY A 59 6.78 -1.44 3.12
N GLY A 60 6.01 -0.35 3.13
CA GLY A 60 5.50 0.32 1.93
C GLY A 60 4.17 -0.30 1.44
N SER A 61 3.17 0.54 1.22
CA SER A 61 1.80 0.11 0.89
C SER A 61 1.75 -0.76 -0.36
N THR A 62 2.43 -0.33 -1.42
CA THR A 62 2.49 -1.12 -2.66
C THR A 62 3.21 -2.45 -2.46
N SER A 63 4.28 -2.47 -1.66
CA SER A 63 5.04 -3.68 -1.38
C SER A 63 4.16 -4.69 -0.64
N ASN A 64 3.47 -4.26 0.41
CA ASN A 64 2.53 -5.09 1.17
C ASN A 64 1.47 -5.72 0.27
N THR A 65 0.89 -4.93 -0.64
CA THR A 65 -0.09 -5.42 -1.62
C THR A 65 0.51 -6.49 -2.55
N ILE A 66 1.71 -6.26 -3.06
CA ILE A 66 2.39 -7.20 -3.95
C ILE A 66 2.80 -8.49 -3.22
N HIS A 67 3.18 -8.40 -1.94
CA HIS A 67 3.42 -9.57 -1.09
C HIS A 67 2.17 -10.43 -0.95
N GLY A 68 1.01 -9.83 -0.64
CA GLY A 68 -0.26 -10.56 -0.55
C GLY A 68 -0.56 -11.34 -1.84
N LEU A 69 -0.41 -10.67 -2.99
CA LEU A 69 -0.60 -11.28 -4.31
C LEU A 69 0.39 -12.41 -4.61
N ALA A 70 1.67 -12.22 -4.28
CA ALA A 70 2.71 -13.23 -4.47
C ALA A 70 2.41 -14.48 -3.63
N ARG A 71 1.98 -14.28 -2.38
CA ARG A 71 1.58 -15.36 -1.48
C ARG A 71 0.37 -16.12 -2.01
N LEU A 72 -0.58 -15.45 -2.65
CA LEU A 72 -1.70 -16.09 -3.35
C LEU A 72 -1.30 -16.78 -4.68
N GLY A 73 -0.02 -16.73 -5.06
CA GLY A 73 0.53 -17.43 -6.22
C GLY A 73 0.59 -16.60 -7.50
N VAL A 74 0.25 -15.30 -7.46
CA VAL A 74 0.34 -14.43 -8.63
C VAL A 74 1.82 -14.13 -8.94
N LYS A 75 2.19 -14.21 -10.22
CA LYS A 75 3.53 -13.79 -10.66
C LYS A 75 3.66 -12.28 -10.54
N THR A 76 4.56 -11.83 -9.66
CA THR A 76 4.65 -10.43 -9.27
C THR A 76 6.04 -9.83 -9.53
N GLY A 77 6.08 -8.51 -9.63
CA GLY A 77 7.31 -7.72 -9.56
C GLY A 77 7.10 -6.47 -8.72
N TYR A 78 8.20 -5.83 -8.35
CA TYR A 78 8.17 -4.57 -7.59
C TYR A 78 9.25 -3.60 -8.10
N ILE A 79 8.83 -2.39 -8.46
CA ILE A 79 9.66 -1.27 -8.87
C ILE A 79 9.79 -0.31 -7.69
N GLY A 80 11.02 0.06 -7.34
CA GLY A 80 11.28 0.99 -6.26
C GLY A 80 12.76 1.37 -6.21
N LYS A 81 13.11 2.31 -5.33
CA LYS A 81 14.49 2.79 -5.19
C LYS A 81 14.98 2.61 -3.77
N VAL A 82 16.14 1.97 -3.63
CA VAL A 82 16.80 1.68 -2.34
C VAL A 82 18.26 2.10 -2.40
N SER A 83 18.96 2.01 -1.27
CA SER A 83 20.42 2.14 -1.24
C SER A 83 21.12 0.78 -1.37
N ASN A 84 22.42 0.79 -1.63
CA ASN A 84 23.30 -0.38 -1.44
C ASN A 84 23.72 -0.49 0.05
N ASP A 85 22.77 -0.35 0.96
CA ASP A 85 22.96 -0.47 2.40
C ASP A 85 22.31 -1.75 2.95
N LYS A 86 22.44 -1.98 4.26
CA LYS A 86 21.86 -3.17 4.91
C LYS A 86 20.33 -3.24 4.80
N MET A 87 19.65 -2.10 4.77
CA MET A 87 18.20 -2.02 4.71
C MET A 87 17.69 -2.28 3.29
N GLY A 88 18.39 -1.77 2.28
CA GLY A 88 18.13 -2.04 0.87
C GLY A 88 18.39 -3.50 0.52
N ASP A 89 19.48 -4.08 1.03
CA ASP A 89 19.76 -5.51 0.92
C ASP A 89 18.69 -6.37 1.60
N PHE A 90 18.22 -5.95 2.78
CA PHE A 90 17.13 -6.62 3.49
C PHE A 90 15.84 -6.59 2.67
N PHE A 91 15.42 -5.42 2.17
CA PHE A 91 14.23 -5.26 1.35
C PHE A 91 14.30 -6.10 0.07
N LYS A 92 15.44 -6.08 -0.64
CA LYS A 92 15.67 -6.88 -1.84
C LYS A 92 15.57 -8.38 -1.57
N LYS A 93 16.19 -8.87 -0.49
CA LYS A 93 16.13 -10.29 -0.12
C LYS A 93 14.73 -10.73 0.24
N ASP A 94 13.98 -9.88 0.94
CA ASP A 94 12.60 -10.18 1.30
C ASP A 94 11.68 -10.33 0.06
N LEU A 95 11.82 -9.43 -0.93
CA LEU A 95 11.16 -9.58 -2.23
C LEU A 95 11.48 -10.92 -2.88
N GLN A 96 12.77 -11.27 -2.95
CA GLN A 96 13.24 -12.51 -3.58
C GLN A 96 12.72 -13.76 -2.85
N ASN A 97 12.79 -13.76 -1.51
CA ASN A 97 12.28 -14.85 -0.67
C ASN A 97 10.77 -15.03 -0.84
N SER A 98 10.05 -13.94 -1.09
CA SER A 98 8.62 -13.93 -1.39
C SER A 98 8.28 -14.20 -2.85
N GLN A 99 9.26 -14.57 -3.68
CA GLN A 99 9.12 -14.84 -5.12
C GLN A 99 8.61 -13.63 -5.94
N ILE A 100 8.85 -12.42 -5.45
CA ILE A 100 8.58 -11.17 -6.16
C ILE A 100 9.83 -10.79 -6.95
N THR A 101 9.68 -10.47 -8.24
CA THR A 101 10.81 -10.04 -9.07
C THR A 101 11.23 -8.61 -8.69
N PRO A 102 12.45 -8.39 -8.16
CA PRO A 102 12.90 -7.05 -7.80
C PRO A 102 13.35 -6.27 -9.04
N HIS A 103 12.73 -5.11 -9.27
CA HIS A 103 13.13 -4.10 -10.25
C HIS A 103 13.60 -2.85 -9.51
N LEU A 104 14.65 -3.02 -8.71
CA LEU A 104 15.14 -1.97 -7.81
C LEU A 104 16.20 -1.12 -8.50
N VAL A 105 16.07 0.19 -8.34
CA VAL A 105 17.09 1.18 -8.70
C VAL A 105 17.85 1.57 -7.44
N PHE A 106 19.11 1.98 -7.60
CA PHE A 106 19.98 2.32 -6.47
C PHE A 106 20.23 3.82 -6.38
N SER A 107 20.20 4.34 -5.15
CA SER A 107 20.48 5.72 -4.78
C SER A 107 21.72 5.78 -3.87
N PRO A 108 22.49 6.89 -3.87
CA PRO A 108 23.51 7.14 -2.87
C PRO A 108 22.94 7.53 -1.49
N LEU A 109 21.66 7.91 -1.37
CA LEU A 109 21.01 8.15 -0.09
C LEU A 109 20.74 6.82 0.64
N ASP A 110 20.58 6.89 1.96
CA ASP A 110 20.12 5.75 2.77
C ASP A 110 18.77 5.22 2.29
N THR A 111 18.55 3.91 2.40
CA THR A 111 17.24 3.30 2.13
C THR A 111 16.18 3.91 3.03
N GLY A 112 14.97 4.10 2.50
CA GLY A 112 13.86 4.67 3.25
C GLY A 112 13.45 3.81 4.45
N ILE A 113 13.12 4.47 5.56
CA ILE A 113 12.76 3.83 6.82
C ILE A 113 11.49 4.47 7.37
N ALA A 114 10.49 3.65 7.70
CA ALA A 114 9.36 4.06 8.51
C ALA A 114 9.56 3.57 9.95
N THR A 115 9.95 4.48 10.84
CA THR A 115 10.04 4.14 12.27
C THR A 115 8.65 4.17 12.86
N THR A 116 8.16 3.01 13.31
CA THR A 116 6.81 2.86 13.86
C THR A 116 6.88 2.67 15.37
N PHE A 117 6.35 3.62 16.11
CA PHE A 117 6.21 3.55 17.55
C PHE A 117 4.85 2.95 17.89
N MET A 118 4.85 1.85 18.63
CA MET A 118 3.62 1.20 19.08
C MET A 118 3.46 1.37 20.59
N THR A 119 2.37 2.03 20.99
CA THR A 119 2.00 2.25 22.39
C THR A 119 1.20 1.07 22.96
N PRO A 120 1.04 0.97 24.29
CA PRO A 120 0.33 -0.15 24.92
C PRO A 120 -1.14 -0.31 24.53
N ASP A 121 -1.78 0.76 24.05
CA ASP A 121 -3.14 0.77 23.48
C ASP A 121 -3.19 0.33 22.01
N ALA A 122 -2.09 -0.21 21.48
CA ALA A 122 -1.90 -0.67 20.11
C ALA A 122 -1.99 0.44 19.04
N GLU A 123 -1.99 1.71 19.43
CA GLU A 123 -1.92 2.82 18.48
C GLU A 123 -0.49 2.93 17.89
N ARG A 124 -0.41 3.32 16.62
CA ARG A 124 0.85 3.42 15.88
C ARG A 124 1.12 4.85 15.44
N THR A 125 2.33 5.31 15.68
CA THR A 125 2.81 6.61 15.20
C THR A 125 4.02 6.40 14.30
N PHE A 126 4.00 7.00 13.12
CA PHE A 126 5.02 6.79 12.09
C PHE A 126 5.89 8.02 11.95
N ALA A 127 7.21 7.82 11.98
CA ALA A 127 8.20 8.80 11.56
C ALA A 127 8.93 8.26 10.32
N THR A 128 8.56 8.79 9.15
CA THR A 128 8.94 8.25 7.84
C THR A 128 10.03 9.09 7.19
N TYR A 129 11.22 8.51 7.05
CA TYR A 129 12.30 9.04 6.24
C TYR A 129 12.28 8.33 4.88
N LEU A 130 11.97 9.05 3.79
CA LEU A 130 11.89 8.43 2.46
C LEU A 130 13.26 7.99 1.91
N GLY A 131 14.32 8.73 2.22
CA GLY A 131 15.67 8.45 1.73
C GLY A 131 15.70 8.19 0.21
N ALA A 132 16.32 7.09 -0.18
CA ALA A 132 16.41 6.64 -1.57
C ALA A 132 15.06 6.61 -2.32
N ALA A 133 13.94 6.33 -1.64
CA ALA A 133 12.63 6.25 -2.26
C ALA A 133 12.16 7.58 -2.86
N SER A 134 12.52 8.73 -2.24
CA SER A 134 12.14 10.05 -2.76
C SER A 134 12.90 10.44 -4.03
N GLU A 135 14.02 9.76 -4.34
CA GLU A 135 14.80 9.99 -5.56
C GLU A 135 14.33 9.16 -6.75
N LEU A 136 13.23 8.41 -6.64
CA LEU A 136 12.68 7.72 -7.81
C LEU A 136 12.16 8.77 -8.81
N THR A 137 12.57 8.67 -10.06
CA THR A 137 12.26 9.65 -11.12
C THR A 137 11.70 8.98 -12.37
N PRO A 138 11.05 9.74 -13.28
CA PRO A 138 10.61 9.23 -14.58
C PRO A 138 11.70 8.47 -15.37
N LYS A 139 12.97 8.87 -15.23
CA LYS A 139 14.10 8.26 -15.94
C LYS A 139 14.45 6.86 -15.43
N ASP A 140 14.04 6.55 -14.21
CA ASP A 140 14.26 5.24 -13.58
C ASP A 140 13.23 4.20 -14.08
N ILE A 141 12.19 4.62 -14.82
CA ILE A 141 11.13 3.74 -15.30
C ILE A 141 11.50 3.14 -16.64
N ASP A 142 11.98 1.89 -16.61
CA ASP A 142 12.25 1.10 -17.80
C ASP A 142 10.96 0.53 -18.39
N GLU A 143 10.55 1.04 -19.55
CA GLU A 143 9.36 0.61 -20.29
C GLU A 143 9.38 -0.90 -20.61
N SER A 144 10.57 -1.50 -20.81
CA SER A 144 10.71 -2.93 -21.11
C SER A 144 10.29 -3.82 -19.93
N ILE A 145 10.31 -3.28 -18.70
CA ILE A 145 9.81 -3.97 -17.51
C ILE A 145 8.28 -4.05 -17.59
N LEU A 146 7.62 -2.93 -17.88
CA LEU A 146 6.15 -2.85 -17.92
C LEU A 146 5.54 -3.83 -18.95
N GLN A 147 6.19 -3.99 -20.10
CA GLN A 147 5.78 -4.93 -21.16
C GLN A 147 5.69 -6.41 -20.71
N LYS A 148 6.29 -6.76 -19.56
CA LYS A 148 6.28 -8.14 -19.02
C LYS A 148 5.04 -8.42 -18.16
N TYR A 149 4.22 -7.41 -17.86
CA TYR A 149 3.10 -7.45 -16.93
C TYR A 149 1.77 -7.08 -17.59
N ASN A 150 0.66 -7.41 -16.92
CA ASN A 150 -0.70 -7.10 -17.37
C ASN A 150 -1.37 -6.04 -16.49
N TYR A 151 -0.94 -5.94 -15.23
CA TYR A 151 -1.40 -4.95 -14.27
C TYR A 151 -0.21 -4.20 -13.70
N ILE A 152 -0.45 -2.95 -13.34
CA ILE A 152 0.42 -2.18 -12.44
C ILE A 152 -0.39 -1.74 -11.23
N HIS A 153 0.17 -1.87 -10.02
CA HIS A 153 -0.39 -1.28 -8.80
C HIS A 153 0.50 -0.12 -8.33
N VAL A 154 -0.12 1.03 -8.07
CA VAL A 154 0.54 2.30 -7.74
C VAL A 154 -0.02 2.83 -6.42
N GLU A 155 0.83 3.19 -5.47
CA GLU A 155 0.37 3.92 -4.28
C GLU A 155 0.22 5.42 -4.55
N GLY A 156 -0.80 6.03 -3.94
CA GLY A 156 -1.04 7.47 -4.00
C GLY A 156 0.10 8.31 -3.45
N TYR A 157 0.95 7.76 -2.58
CA TYR A 157 2.14 8.46 -2.04
C TYR A 157 3.16 8.87 -3.12
N LEU A 158 3.14 8.26 -4.31
CA LEU A 158 4.00 8.71 -5.42
C LEU A 158 3.59 10.08 -5.98
N ILE A 159 2.43 10.61 -5.61
CA ILE A 159 1.94 11.90 -6.11
C ILE A 159 2.80 13.09 -5.69
N PHE A 160 3.61 12.95 -4.63
CA PHE A 160 4.62 13.95 -4.26
C PHE A 160 5.64 14.19 -5.38
N ASN A 161 5.79 13.23 -6.30
CA ASN A 161 6.50 13.39 -7.55
C ASN A 161 5.52 13.26 -8.72
N ALA A 162 4.84 14.37 -9.04
CA ALA A 162 3.81 14.44 -10.07
C ALA A 162 4.30 13.94 -11.44
N ASP A 163 5.53 14.31 -11.83
CA ASP A 163 6.14 13.88 -13.09
C ASP A 163 6.33 12.35 -13.12
N LEU A 164 6.77 11.74 -12.00
CA LEU A 164 6.94 10.30 -11.89
C LEU A 164 5.61 9.57 -12.04
N ILE A 165 4.60 9.91 -11.24
CA ILE A 165 3.33 9.17 -11.24
C ILE A 165 2.61 9.32 -12.59
N GLU A 166 2.65 10.49 -13.21
CA GLU A 166 2.06 10.69 -14.54
C GLU A 166 2.82 9.90 -15.61
N GLN A 167 4.16 9.89 -15.58
CA GLN A 167 4.95 9.09 -16.53
C GLN A 167 4.66 7.59 -16.38
N VAL A 168 4.56 7.09 -15.15
CA VAL A 168 4.23 5.68 -14.86
C VAL A 168 2.85 5.33 -15.43
N CYS A 169 1.84 6.17 -15.14
CA CYS A 169 0.49 5.98 -15.66
C CYS A 169 0.43 6.04 -17.19
N TYR A 170 1.14 6.99 -17.81
CA TYR A 170 1.24 7.12 -19.25
C TYR A 170 1.88 5.88 -19.89
N LEU A 171 3.04 5.44 -19.40
CA LEU A 171 3.74 4.27 -19.94
C LEU A 171 2.94 2.98 -19.72
N ALA A 172 2.30 2.82 -18.56
CA ALA A 172 1.44 1.67 -18.30
C ALA A 172 0.27 1.61 -19.28
N LYS A 173 -0.42 2.74 -19.50
CA LYS A 173 -1.52 2.83 -20.48
C LYS A 173 -1.03 2.57 -21.90
N LYS A 174 0.11 3.16 -22.30
CA LYS A 174 0.75 2.94 -23.61
C LYS A 174 1.04 1.45 -23.87
N ASN A 175 1.40 0.70 -22.83
CA ASN A 175 1.69 -0.73 -22.91
C ASN A 175 0.47 -1.63 -22.60
N ASN A 176 -0.74 -1.05 -22.52
CA ASN A 176 -2.00 -1.74 -22.26
C ASN A 176 -2.06 -2.48 -20.91
N LEU A 177 -1.37 -1.97 -19.89
CA LEU A 177 -1.54 -2.48 -18.53
C LEU A 177 -2.83 -1.91 -17.92
N ILE A 178 -3.49 -2.73 -17.11
CA ILE A 178 -4.58 -2.28 -16.24
C ILE A 178 -3.94 -1.60 -15.03
N ILE A 179 -4.30 -0.33 -14.81
CA ILE A 179 -3.73 0.50 -13.75
C ILE A 179 -4.62 0.42 -12.51
N SER A 180 -4.08 -0.14 -11.45
CA SER A 180 -4.65 -0.15 -10.10
C SER A 180 -3.94 0.89 -9.23
N MET A 181 -4.69 1.64 -8.45
CA MET A 181 -4.16 2.67 -7.57
C MET A 181 -4.81 2.61 -6.19
N ASP A 182 -4.05 2.81 -5.13
CA ASP A 182 -4.58 3.12 -3.79
C ASP A 182 -4.45 4.64 -3.53
N MET A 183 -5.45 5.25 -2.89
CA MET A 183 -5.49 6.70 -2.64
C MET A 183 -4.41 7.18 -1.65
N GLY A 184 -3.87 6.31 -0.80
CA GLY A 184 -2.80 6.64 0.14
C GLY A 184 -3.32 7.23 1.45
N SER A 185 -3.68 8.51 1.48
CA SER A 185 -4.21 9.17 2.68
C SER A 185 -5.12 10.35 2.35
N TYR A 186 -6.00 10.72 3.29
CA TYR A 186 -6.95 11.82 3.08
C TYR A 186 -6.24 13.16 2.84
N ASN A 187 -5.15 13.47 3.56
CA ASN A 187 -4.41 14.72 3.37
C ASN A 187 -3.89 14.86 1.93
N ILE A 188 -3.38 13.76 1.37
CA ILE A 188 -2.91 13.74 -0.02
C ILE A 188 -4.08 14.00 -0.98
N MET A 189 -5.24 13.39 -0.71
CA MET A 189 -6.44 13.61 -1.51
C MET A 189 -6.97 15.04 -1.43
N GLU A 190 -6.78 15.75 -0.30
CA GLU A 190 -7.11 17.17 -0.17
C GLU A 190 -6.12 18.05 -0.94
N ASP A 191 -4.81 17.86 -0.71
CA ASP A 191 -3.75 18.72 -1.25
C ASP A 191 -3.57 18.55 -2.76
N TYR A 192 -3.73 17.33 -3.28
CA TYR A 192 -3.49 16.98 -4.68
C TYR A 192 -4.77 16.59 -5.44
N ARG A 193 -5.93 17.02 -4.92
CA ARG A 193 -7.26 16.63 -5.41
C ARG A 193 -7.40 16.68 -6.94
N ASP A 194 -7.12 17.84 -7.53
CA ASP A 194 -7.36 18.07 -8.96
C ASP A 194 -6.44 17.22 -9.83
N PHE A 195 -5.20 17.02 -9.38
CA PHE A 195 -4.24 16.16 -10.06
C PHE A 195 -4.61 14.67 -9.93
N MET A 196 -5.08 14.22 -8.76
CA MET A 196 -5.60 12.87 -8.59
C MET A 196 -6.84 12.63 -9.48
N MET A 197 -7.76 13.59 -9.55
CA MET A 197 -8.92 13.52 -10.46
C MET A 197 -8.51 13.45 -11.93
N HIS A 198 -7.44 14.15 -12.32
CA HIS A 198 -6.83 14.05 -13.65
C HIS A 198 -6.27 12.65 -13.91
N LEU A 199 -5.52 12.08 -12.96
CA LEU A 199 -4.98 10.72 -13.09
C LEU A 199 -6.10 9.68 -13.23
N LEU A 200 -7.13 9.78 -12.38
CA LEU A 200 -8.30 8.90 -12.41
C LEU A 200 -9.01 8.92 -13.76
N LYS A 201 -9.31 10.12 -14.27
CA LYS A 201 -10.05 10.28 -15.53
C LYS A 201 -9.27 9.78 -16.74
N ASN A 202 -7.95 9.92 -16.74
CA ASN A 202 -7.14 9.69 -17.94
C ASN A 202 -6.43 8.34 -17.96
N TYR A 203 -6.16 7.72 -16.81
CA TYR A 203 -5.29 6.55 -16.74
C TYR A 203 -5.84 5.42 -15.87
N VAL A 204 -6.33 5.70 -14.67
CA VAL A 204 -6.60 4.65 -13.66
C VAL A 204 -7.85 3.83 -13.98
N ASN A 205 -7.70 2.51 -13.98
CA ASN A 205 -8.81 1.57 -14.18
C ASN A 205 -9.46 1.16 -12.86
N ILE A 206 -8.65 0.92 -11.82
CA ILE A 206 -9.07 0.41 -10.52
C ILE A 206 -8.56 1.36 -9.44
N ILE A 207 -9.47 1.88 -8.60
CA ILE A 207 -9.10 2.74 -7.45
C ILE A 207 -9.56 2.11 -6.13
N PHE A 208 -8.69 2.13 -5.13
CA PHE A 208 -8.98 1.77 -3.76
C PHE A 208 -8.90 3.01 -2.87
N GLY A 209 -9.89 3.20 -2.00
CA GLY A 209 -9.88 4.23 -0.97
C GLY A 209 -10.71 3.84 0.24
N ASN A 210 -10.56 4.55 1.35
CA ASN A 210 -11.45 4.48 2.51
C ASN A 210 -12.46 5.65 2.53
N GLU A 211 -13.35 5.67 3.54
CA GLU A 211 -14.37 6.72 3.70
C GLU A 211 -13.77 8.15 3.70
N GLU A 212 -12.65 8.35 4.40
CA GLU A 212 -12.01 9.66 4.57
C GLU A 212 -11.31 10.13 3.29
N GLU A 213 -10.56 9.25 2.64
CA GLU A 213 -9.86 9.52 1.37
C GLU A 213 -10.84 9.86 0.24
N VAL A 214 -11.94 9.10 0.14
CA VAL A 214 -12.99 9.34 -0.86
C VAL A 214 -13.69 10.66 -0.58
N ARG A 215 -13.98 10.97 0.68
CA ARG A 215 -14.59 12.24 1.07
C ARG A 215 -13.67 13.42 0.76
N ALA A 216 -12.38 13.32 1.08
CA ALA A 216 -11.36 14.32 0.78
C ALA A 216 -11.26 14.59 -0.74
N LEU A 217 -11.15 13.53 -1.55
CA LEU A 217 -11.03 13.66 -3.00
C LEU A 217 -12.32 14.21 -3.65
N THR A 218 -13.47 13.67 -3.25
CA THR A 218 -14.74 13.96 -3.93
C THR A 218 -15.42 15.22 -3.42
N GLN A 219 -15.12 15.64 -2.19
CA GLN A 219 -15.80 16.68 -1.39
C GLN A 219 -17.29 16.38 -1.12
N ILE A 220 -17.67 15.09 -1.15
CA ILE A 220 -19.03 14.62 -0.89
C ILE A 220 -18.94 13.41 0.04
N ASP A 221 -20.04 13.09 0.73
CA ASP A 221 -20.24 11.86 1.49
C ASP A 221 -19.85 10.58 0.74
N GLU A 222 -19.35 9.55 1.43
CA GLU A 222 -18.70 8.37 0.86
C GLU A 222 -19.53 7.61 -0.18
N ILE A 223 -20.85 7.48 0.00
CA ILE A 223 -21.71 6.75 -0.93
C ILE A 223 -21.83 7.54 -2.25
N LYS A 224 -22.05 8.85 -2.16
CA LYS A 224 -22.11 9.73 -3.34
C LYS A 224 -20.72 9.94 -3.95
N GLY A 225 -19.68 9.91 -3.13
CA GLY A 225 -18.28 9.93 -3.53
C GLY A 225 -17.96 8.71 -4.39
N LEU A 226 -18.37 7.51 -3.97
CA LEU A 226 -18.28 6.29 -4.78
C LEU A 226 -19.01 6.46 -6.11
N GLU A 227 -20.25 6.98 -6.13
CA GLU A 227 -20.98 7.21 -7.39
C GLU A 227 -20.24 8.17 -8.34
N LYS A 228 -19.51 9.15 -7.78
CA LYS A 228 -18.67 10.08 -8.55
C LYS A 228 -17.45 9.36 -9.12
N LEU A 229 -16.73 8.59 -8.29
CA LEU A 229 -15.56 7.81 -8.70
C LEU A 229 -15.92 6.73 -9.72
N ALA A 230 -17.11 6.14 -9.57
CA ALA A 230 -17.66 5.16 -10.48
C ALA A 230 -17.84 5.66 -11.91
N LYS A 231 -18.00 6.98 -12.10
CA LYS A 231 -18.09 7.60 -13.42
C LYS A 231 -16.71 7.86 -14.04
N THR A 232 -15.63 7.79 -13.25
CA THR A 232 -14.28 8.14 -13.69
C THR A 232 -13.39 6.93 -13.96
N CYS A 233 -13.64 5.78 -13.34
CA CYS A 233 -12.87 4.55 -13.54
C CYS A 233 -13.75 3.30 -13.68
N ASP A 234 -13.16 2.21 -14.16
CA ASP A 234 -13.85 0.94 -14.41
C ASP A 234 -14.34 0.32 -13.10
N VAL A 235 -13.43 0.29 -12.11
CA VAL A 235 -13.65 -0.28 -10.78
C VAL A 235 -13.28 0.73 -9.69
N ALA A 236 -14.19 0.93 -8.75
CA ALA A 236 -13.93 1.73 -7.54
C ALA A 236 -14.28 0.92 -6.30
N VAL A 237 -13.38 0.88 -5.33
CA VAL A 237 -13.58 0.16 -4.07
C VAL A 237 -13.43 1.13 -2.91
N VAL A 238 -14.47 1.22 -2.09
CA VAL A 238 -14.50 2.06 -0.89
C VAL A 238 -14.58 1.17 0.34
N LYS A 239 -13.51 1.17 1.12
CA LYS A 239 -13.35 0.44 2.39
C LYS A 239 -14.08 1.21 3.49
N LEU A 240 -15.00 0.54 4.20
CA LEU A 240 -15.84 1.13 5.26
C LEU A 240 -15.51 0.57 6.66
N GLY A 241 -14.27 0.10 6.84
CA GLY A 241 -13.81 -0.56 8.07
C GLY A 241 -14.74 -1.71 8.50
N LYS A 242 -15.29 -1.61 9.71
CA LYS A 242 -16.18 -2.63 10.30
C LYS A 242 -17.50 -2.83 9.54
N LYS A 243 -17.86 -1.94 8.61
CA LYS A 243 -19.06 -2.07 7.77
C LYS A 243 -18.79 -2.84 6.47
N GLY A 244 -17.55 -3.30 6.24
CA GLY A 244 -17.15 -4.00 5.02
C GLY A 244 -16.68 -3.02 3.95
N SER A 245 -17.19 -3.16 2.73
CA SER A 245 -16.80 -2.29 1.60
C SER A 245 -17.89 -2.18 0.55
N ILE A 246 -17.87 -1.11 -0.23
CA ILE A 246 -18.73 -0.93 -1.39
C ILE A 246 -17.85 -0.94 -2.64
N VAL A 247 -18.25 -1.75 -3.62
CA VAL A 247 -17.54 -1.93 -4.88
C VAL A 247 -18.45 -1.47 -6.01
N LYS A 248 -17.96 -0.59 -6.88
CA LYS A 248 -18.57 -0.39 -8.19
C LYS A 248 -17.75 -1.13 -9.24
N MET A 249 -18.42 -1.92 -10.07
CA MET A 249 -17.85 -2.58 -11.25
C MET A 249 -18.97 -2.81 -12.28
N ASN A 250 -18.68 -2.70 -13.58
CA ASN A 250 -19.66 -2.95 -14.65
C ASN A 250 -20.99 -2.16 -14.51
N ASN A 251 -20.91 -0.90 -14.06
CA ASN A 251 -22.07 -0.02 -13.76
C ASN A 251 -23.04 -0.57 -12.70
N GLN A 252 -22.60 -1.53 -11.89
CA GLN A 252 -23.34 -2.06 -10.75
C GLN A 252 -22.59 -1.76 -9.46
N VAL A 253 -23.35 -1.62 -8.37
CA VAL A 253 -22.83 -1.42 -7.02
C VAL A 253 -23.06 -2.70 -6.22
N TYR A 254 -22.01 -3.17 -5.57
CA TYR A 254 -21.98 -4.38 -4.75
C TYR A 254 -21.59 -3.99 -3.33
N ASN A 255 -22.44 -4.37 -2.38
CA ASN A 255 -22.11 -4.26 -0.97
C ASN A 255 -21.43 -5.55 -0.54
N ILE A 256 -20.20 -5.45 -0.08
CA ILE A 256 -19.40 -6.57 0.40
C ILE A 256 -19.47 -6.56 1.93
N PRO A 257 -20.16 -7.53 2.54
CA PRO A 257 -20.23 -7.61 3.99
C PRO A 257 -18.84 -7.88 4.57
N PRO A 258 -18.54 -7.38 5.77
CA PRO A 258 -17.32 -7.74 6.47
C PRO A 258 -17.37 -9.22 6.86
N VAL A 259 -16.23 -9.90 6.79
CA VAL A 259 -16.07 -11.25 7.36
C VAL A 259 -16.20 -11.23 8.90
N GLY A 260 -16.06 -10.04 9.53
CA GLY A 260 -16.41 -9.76 10.93
C GLY A 260 -15.32 -10.14 11.93
N GLY A 261 -15.38 -9.62 13.16
CA GLY A 261 -14.46 -9.95 14.27
C GLY A 261 -13.67 -8.77 14.83
N ASP A 262 -12.86 -9.03 15.84
CA ASP A 262 -12.01 -8.01 16.48
C ASP A 262 -10.83 -7.64 15.58
N CYS A 263 -10.30 -6.43 15.79
CA CYS A 263 -9.14 -5.91 15.09
C CYS A 263 -8.10 -5.51 16.14
N ILE A 264 -7.00 -6.26 16.19
CA ILE A 264 -5.84 -6.02 17.05
C ILE A 264 -4.95 -4.93 16.46
N ASP A 265 -4.72 -4.97 15.14
CA ASP A 265 -3.86 -4.01 14.43
C ASP A 265 -4.49 -3.67 13.07
N ALA A 266 -4.64 -2.38 12.80
CA ALA A 266 -5.20 -1.89 11.52
C ALA A 266 -4.13 -1.70 10.44
N ASN A 267 -2.84 -1.87 10.77
CA ASN A 267 -1.75 -1.63 9.85
C ASN A 267 -1.78 -2.61 8.66
N GLY A 268 -1.65 -2.09 7.43
CA GLY A 268 -1.64 -2.90 6.21
C GLY A 268 -3.00 -3.52 5.83
N LEU A 269 -4.09 -3.25 6.55
CA LEU A 269 -5.42 -3.79 6.21
C LEU A 269 -5.90 -3.35 4.82
N GLY A 270 -5.64 -2.10 4.46
CA GLY A 270 -5.93 -1.59 3.12
C GLY A 270 -5.15 -2.32 2.03
N ASP A 271 -3.87 -2.58 2.28
CA ASP A 271 -2.95 -3.22 1.33
C ASP A 271 -3.32 -4.70 1.09
N ILE A 272 -3.59 -5.44 2.16
CA ILE A 272 -3.98 -6.85 2.05
C ILE A 272 -5.39 -7.00 1.47
N TYR A 273 -6.28 -6.05 1.75
CA TYR A 273 -7.58 -5.98 1.10
C TYR A 273 -7.40 -5.81 -0.42
N ALA A 274 -6.57 -4.84 -0.85
CA ALA A 274 -6.28 -4.63 -2.26
C ALA A 274 -5.68 -5.89 -2.91
N SER A 275 -4.83 -6.62 -2.17
CA SER A 275 -4.27 -7.91 -2.60
C SER A 275 -5.36 -8.94 -2.93
N GLY A 276 -6.31 -9.15 -2.02
CA GLY A 276 -7.39 -10.12 -2.20
C GLY A 276 -8.33 -9.74 -3.33
N PHE A 277 -8.65 -8.44 -3.44
CA PHE A 277 -9.52 -7.95 -4.50
C PHE A 277 -8.88 -8.09 -5.89
N LEU A 278 -7.62 -7.66 -6.02
CA LEU A 278 -6.85 -7.77 -7.26
C LEU A 278 -6.61 -9.23 -7.63
N TYR A 279 -6.41 -10.13 -6.66
CA TYR A 279 -6.33 -11.56 -6.91
C TYR A 279 -7.60 -12.09 -7.60
N GLY A 280 -8.78 -11.70 -7.10
CA GLY A 280 -10.06 -12.05 -7.70
C GLY A 280 -10.20 -11.54 -9.13
N LEU A 281 -9.89 -10.27 -9.38
CA LEU A 281 -9.92 -9.68 -10.73
C LEU A 281 -8.94 -10.34 -11.70
N ILE A 282 -7.74 -10.68 -11.25
CA ILE A 282 -6.72 -11.37 -12.06
C ILE A 282 -7.22 -12.74 -12.54
N HIS A 283 -8.05 -13.41 -11.74
CA HIS A 283 -8.65 -14.71 -12.04
C HIS A 283 -10.09 -14.61 -12.58
N ASP A 284 -10.53 -13.40 -12.95
CA ASP A 284 -11.85 -13.14 -13.54
C ASP A 284 -13.02 -13.60 -12.63
N TYR A 285 -12.83 -13.53 -11.31
CA TYR A 285 -13.90 -13.79 -10.34
C TYR A 285 -14.93 -12.65 -10.29
N SER A 286 -16.13 -12.95 -9.79
CA SER A 286 -17.17 -11.94 -9.60
C SER A 286 -16.74 -10.85 -8.60
N PRO A 287 -17.34 -9.65 -8.65
CA PRO A 287 -17.08 -8.58 -7.68
C PRO A 287 -17.32 -9.04 -6.23
N GLU A 288 -18.36 -9.83 -5.99
CA GLU A 288 -18.69 -10.37 -4.67
C GLU A 288 -17.62 -11.34 -4.17
N LYS A 289 -17.15 -12.27 -5.02
CA LYS A 289 -16.08 -13.19 -4.64
C LYS A 289 -14.76 -12.45 -4.41
N SER A 290 -14.44 -11.48 -5.26
CA SER A 290 -13.24 -10.64 -5.12
C SER A 290 -13.30 -9.81 -3.83
N GLY A 291 -14.46 -9.23 -3.52
CA GLY A 291 -14.71 -8.50 -2.28
C GLY A 291 -14.63 -9.39 -1.04
N TRP A 292 -15.20 -10.59 -1.10
CA TRP A 292 -15.12 -11.55 0.00
C TRP A 292 -13.66 -11.95 0.28
N LEU A 293 -12.87 -12.27 -0.75
CA LEU A 293 -11.45 -12.59 -0.61
C LEU A 293 -10.68 -11.42 0.04
N ALA A 294 -10.93 -10.20 -0.42
CA ALA A 294 -10.35 -8.99 0.14
C ALA A 294 -10.71 -8.81 1.63
N SER A 295 -11.99 -8.94 1.98
CA SER A 295 -12.45 -8.83 3.36
C SER A 295 -11.93 -9.95 4.24
N HIS A 296 -11.80 -11.17 3.72
CA HIS A 296 -11.29 -12.32 4.46
C HIS A 296 -9.81 -12.13 4.80
N LEU A 297 -8.98 -11.73 3.84
CA LEU A 297 -7.56 -11.46 4.10
C LEU A 297 -7.37 -10.30 5.09
N ALA A 298 -8.14 -9.22 4.95
CA ALA A 298 -8.11 -8.11 5.90
C ALA A 298 -8.52 -8.55 7.31
N TYR A 299 -9.54 -9.40 7.43
CA TYR A 299 -9.92 -9.98 8.71
C TYR A 299 -8.77 -10.79 9.33
N VAL A 300 -8.18 -11.72 8.57
CA VAL A 300 -7.10 -12.56 9.12
C VAL A 300 -5.90 -11.69 9.53
N LEU A 301 -5.52 -10.68 8.74
CA LEU A 301 -4.42 -9.78 9.12
C LEU A 301 -4.75 -8.94 10.35
N GLY A 302 -5.98 -8.44 10.45
CA GLY A 302 -6.43 -7.61 11.57
C GLY A 302 -6.36 -8.32 12.92
N ASN A 303 -6.32 -9.64 12.95
CA ASN A 303 -6.15 -10.44 14.17
C ASN A 303 -4.67 -10.70 14.53
N THR A 304 -3.75 -9.89 13.99
CA THR A 304 -2.31 -10.09 14.11
C THR A 304 -1.61 -8.74 14.25
N VAL A 305 -0.33 -8.73 14.65
CA VAL A 305 0.46 -7.50 14.74
C VAL A 305 1.37 -7.39 13.51
N GLY A 306 1.32 -6.24 12.82
CA GLY A 306 2.12 -5.95 11.64
C GLY A 306 1.33 -5.90 10.33
N ALA A 307 2.00 -5.54 9.23
CA ALA A 307 1.37 -5.29 7.94
C ALA A 307 1.30 -6.52 7.00
N LYS A 308 1.81 -7.69 7.44
CA LYS A 308 1.91 -8.91 6.63
C LYS A 308 1.56 -10.14 7.44
N LEU A 309 0.86 -11.08 6.80
CA LEU A 309 0.53 -12.39 7.37
C LEU A 309 1.78 -13.29 7.47
N SER A 310 1.85 -14.07 8.54
CA SER A 310 2.89 -15.09 8.76
C SER A 310 2.72 -16.30 7.84
N ASP A 311 3.76 -17.14 7.76
CA ASP A 311 3.70 -18.37 6.96
C ASP A 311 2.57 -19.32 7.40
N GLU A 312 2.38 -19.48 8.71
CA GLU A 312 1.33 -20.31 9.29
C GLU A 312 -0.07 -19.80 8.93
N GLN A 313 -0.28 -18.48 9.01
CA GLN A 313 -1.56 -17.86 8.66
C GLN A 313 -1.89 -18.04 7.18
N TRP A 314 -0.88 -17.91 6.32
CA TRP A 314 -1.06 -18.18 4.89
C TRP A 314 -1.43 -19.63 4.60
N VAL A 315 -0.94 -20.61 5.37
CA VAL A 315 -1.38 -22.00 5.20
C VAL A 315 -2.87 -22.14 5.48
N THR A 316 -3.37 -21.52 6.55
CA THR A 316 -4.80 -21.53 6.91
C THR A 316 -5.65 -20.80 5.87
N VAL A 317 -5.28 -19.55 5.55
CA VAL A 317 -5.96 -18.73 4.54
C VAL A 317 -6.08 -19.43 3.20
N LYS A 318 -5.00 -20.07 2.73
CA LYS A 318 -5.03 -20.79 1.45
C LYS A 318 -5.97 -21.98 1.46
N LYS A 319 -6.08 -22.70 2.59
CA LYS A 319 -7.06 -23.80 2.70
C LYS A 319 -8.49 -23.27 2.59
N GLU A 320 -8.78 -22.11 3.17
CA GLU A 320 -10.12 -21.52 3.13
C GLU A 320 -10.46 -20.92 1.76
N ILE A 321 -9.47 -20.32 1.08
CA ILE A 321 -9.64 -19.71 -0.25
C ILE A 321 -9.72 -20.76 -1.37
N PHE A 322 -9.00 -21.88 -1.24
CA PHE A 322 -8.87 -22.90 -2.29
C PHE A 322 -9.60 -24.22 -1.99
N ALA A 323 -10.35 -24.29 -0.88
CA ALA A 323 -11.32 -25.37 -0.65
C ALA A 323 -12.49 -25.25 -1.64
#